data_AF-A0A9P6K9V3-F1
#
_entry.id   AF-A0A9P6K9V3-F1
#
_cell.length_a   1.000
_cell.length_b   1.000
_cell.length_c   1.000
_cell.angle_alpha   90.00
_cell.angle_beta   90.00
_cell.angle_gamma   90.00
#
_symmetry.space_group_name_H-M   'P 1'
#
loop_
_entity.id
_entity.type
_entity.pdbx_description
1 polymer ?
#
loop_
_entity_poly.entity_id
_entity_poly.type
_entity_poly.pdbx_seq_one_letter_code
_entity_poly.pdbx_strand_id
1 'polypeptide(L)'
;DSSGYSSSTKKSGYKGQPQGSIDNQYVNRIHGDPEQNLPYVKDRTASPLETLQINFTIVTAASANHFCALESFLYSMADVLDGLERTEIRPSLVVYNLGGMTLEQEERLEYLQKNQYMDEYHVFDYAKYPDFWNIKVARGEYGWKAGIIKEVADKHRGLILWLDSGNMLALDFLRYLPGYLDKYGFWSPQSSGNFIQYTHPGLPAFFGDSLDNYVDETNCNGAAVAFDASKDMIYNGLLKDWYTCSSTKECIAPKGSSRANHRQDQAALTYLAKRLRFTEQCRHYPEHYGVTVHQDKAGKHSVHSLHPPPSSTHFGLTGCSYTYVADDNKEVYDVSAWPKQPGKYSKTPTISLYDTKQSKPSPILWGWRAKVEGEKFGKDQAVLQKFKLRLDEKYAREPSTVNVDTIQAIADYLKPFHEYTTESILKGFGDGFSSDKF
;
A
#
# COMPACT_ATOMS: atom_id res chain seq x y z
N ASP A 1 -86.19 7.03 -0.42
CA ASP A 1 -84.80 7.50 -0.61
C ASP A 1 -83.86 6.28 -0.65
N SER A 2 -83.83 5.48 -1.72
CA SER A 2 -83.02 5.62 -2.96
C SER A 2 -81.51 5.61 -2.71
N SER A 3 -80.85 4.43 -2.86
CA SER A 3 -79.95 4.03 -3.98
C SER A 3 -78.56 4.71 -3.93
N GLY A 4 -77.39 4.07 -4.08
CA GLY A 4 -77.00 2.91 -4.87
C GLY A 4 -75.83 3.30 -5.81
N TYR A 5 -74.74 2.51 -5.80
CA TYR A 5 -73.72 2.32 -6.85
C TYR A 5 -72.92 3.50 -7.47
N SER A 6 -71.57 3.34 -7.51
CA SER A 6 -70.77 3.13 -8.74
C SER A 6 -69.39 3.82 -8.78
N SER A 7 -68.43 3.05 -9.27
CA SER A 7 -67.03 3.32 -9.63
C SER A 7 -66.78 4.34 -10.76
N SER A 8 -65.60 4.99 -10.76
CA SER A 8 -64.66 5.07 -11.90
C SER A 8 -63.29 5.60 -11.41
N THR A 9 -62.22 4.80 -11.31
CA THR A 9 -61.15 4.59 -12.30
C THR A 9 -60.83 5.74 -13.26
N LYS A 10 -59.68 6.40 -13.04
CA LYS A 10 -58.71 6.70 -14.11
C LYS A 10 -57.29 6.31 -13.69
N LYS A 11 -56.79 5.27 -14.36
CA LYS A 11 -55.39 4.84 -14.41
C LYS A 11 -54.62 5.72 -15.40
N SER A 12 -53.47 6.22 -14.99
CA SER A 12 -52.23 6.31 -15.79
C SER A 12 -51.10 6.39 -14.76
N GLY A 13 -50.09 5.54 -14.69
CA GLY A 13 -49.48 4.73 -15.73
C GLY A 13 -47.97 4.89 -15.56
N TYR A 14 -47.42 4.44 -14.43
CA TYR A 14 -45.99 4.18 -14.28
C TYR A 14 -45.81 2.82 -13.62
N LYS A 15 -45.51 1.83 -14.45
CA LYS A 15 -44.99 0.53 -14.05
C LYS A 15 -43.49 0.69 -13.83
N GLY A 16 -43.04 0.54 -12.60
CA GLY A 16 -41.66 0.20 -12.25
C GLY A 16 -41.74 -0.86 -11.17
N GLN A 17 -41.51 -2.12 -11.52
CA GLN A 17 -41.42 -3.22 -10.56
C GLN A 17 -40.18 -3.03 -9.65
N PRO A 18 -40.23 -3.53 -8.41
CA PRO A 18 -39.09 -3.51 -7.51
C PRO A 18 -38.05 -4.53 -7.99
N GLN A 19 -36.83 -4.07 -8.27
CA GLN A 19 -35.73 -4.91 -8.70
C GLN A 19 -34.72 -5.02 -7.57
N GLY A 20 -34.59 -6.22 -7.00
CA GLY A 20 -33.59 -6.53 -5.98
C GLY A 20 -34.04 -7.52 -4.90
N SER A 21 -34.74 -8.61 -5.23
CA SER A 21 -34.78 -9.75 -4.31
C SER A 21 -33.46 -10.53 -4.45
N ILE A 22 -32.67 -10.56 -3.39
CA ILE A 22 -31.50 -11.45 -3.30
C ILE A 22 -31.99 -12.89 -3.41
N ASP A 23 -31.40 -13.65 -4.33
CA ASP A 23 -31.73 -15.04 -4.58
C ASP A 23 -31.42 -15.90 -3.33
N ASN A 24 -32.39 -16.71 -2.89
CA ASN A 24 -32.31 -17.51 -1.66
C ASN A 24 -31.20 -18.58 -1.70
N GLN A 25 -30.53 -18.76 -2.84
CA GLN A 25 -29.45 -19.73 -2.99
C GLN A 25 -28.17 -19.40 -2.20
N TYR A 26 -28.00 -18.16 -1.73
CA TYR A 26 -26.80 -17.73 -1.00
C TYR A 26 -26.94 -17.76 0.53
N VAL A 27 -28.11 -18.17 1.05
CA VAL A 27 -28.41 -18.11 2.51
C VAL A 27 -27.75 -19.25 3.30
N ASN A 28 -27.26 -20.31 2.64
CA ASN A 28 -26.96 -21.60 3.32
C ASN A 28 -25.50 -22.07 3.31
N ARG A 29 -24.49 -21.21 3.13
CA ARG A 29 -23.08 -21.70 3.12
C ARG A 29 -22.05 -20.85 3.84
N ILE A 30 -22.28 -20.46 5.10
CA ILE A 30 -21.16 -20.20 6.02
C ILE A 30 -21.57 -20.64 7.44
N HIS A 31 -21.46 -21.93 7.72
CA HIS A 31 -21.37 -22.44 9.10
C HIS A 31 -20.02 -23.15 9.25
N GLY A 32 -19.06 -22.45 9.86
CA GLY A 32 -17.74 -22.96 10.21
C GLY A 32 -17.09 -22.06 11.25
N ASP A 33 -16.87 -22.63 12.43
CA ASP A 33 -16.12 -22.23 13.64
C ASP A 33 -15.41 -20.84 13.68
N PRO A 34 -15.68 -19.98 14.70
CA PRO A 34 -15.05 -18.66 14.81
C PRO A 34 -13.61 -18.73 15.35
N GLU A 35 -12.65 -18.50 14.45
CA GLU A 35 -11.41 -17.69 14.56
C GLU A 35 -10.53 -17.68 15.83
N GLN A 36 -10.72 -18.53 16.84
CA GLN A 36 -9.84 -18.54 18.04
C GLN A 36 -8.40 -19.04 17.76
N ASN A 37 -8.04 -19.42 16.54
CA ASN A 37 -6.73 -19.97 16.19
C ASN A 37 -6.19 -19.47 14.84
N LEU A 38 -6.15 -18.16 14.63
CA LEU A 38 -5.40 -17.58 13.51
C LEU A 38 -4.05 -17.02 14.01
N PRO A 39 -2.92 -17.69 13.75
CA PRO A 39 -1.60 -17.21 14.16
C PRO A 39 -1.27 -15.86 13.50
N TYR A 40 -0.48 -15.03 14.20
CA TYR A 40 0.11 -13.79 13.67
C TYR A 40 0.82 -14.06 12.32
N VAL A 41 0.97 -13.04 11.47
CA VAL A 41 1.70 -13.17 10.17
C VAL A 41 3.08 -13.82 10.32
N LYS A 42 3.77 -13.56 11.44
CA LYS A 42 5.06 -14.17 11.81
C LYS A 42 5.01 -15.68 12.11
N ASP A 43 3.83 -16.23 12.39
CA ASP A 43 3.61 -17.59 12.88
C ASP A 43 2.96 -18.51 11.82
N ARG A 44 2.91 -18.09 10.54
CA ARG A 44 2.41 -18.90 9.41
C ARG A 44 3.50 -19.22 8.40
N THR A 45 4.13 -20.37 8.60
CA THR A 45 4.94 -21.05 7.59
C THR A 45 4.39 -22.45 7.35
N ALA A 46 3.46 -22.53 6.40
CA ALA A 46 3.28 -23.71 5.58
C ALA A 46 3.32 -23.23 4.12
N SER A 47 4.55 -23.21 3.59
CA SER A 47 4.98 -22.77 2.25
C SER A 47 4.56 -21.35 1.80
N PRO A 48 5.37 -20.31 2.13
CA PRO A 48 5.27 -18.97 1.52
C PRO A 48 5.46 -18.95 -0.02
N LEU A 49 5.87 -20.08 -0.62
CA LEU A 49 6.28 -20.20 -2.02
C LEU A 49 5.13 -20.53 -3.00
N GLU A 50 3.96 -20.94 -2.53
CA GLU A 50 2.85 -21.37 -3.40
C GLU A 50 1.81 -20.26 -3.68
N THR A 51 1.72 -19.20 -2.88
CA THR A 51 0.60 -18.24 -2.93
C THR A 51 0.76 -17.06 -3.88
N LEU A 52 1.98 -16.67 -4.28
CA LEU A 52 2.21 -15.58 -5.24
C LEU A 52 2.34 -16.06 -6.69
N GLN A 53 1.73 -17.20 -7.04
CA GLN A 53 1.58 -17.64 -8.44
C GLN A 53 0.29 -17.14 -9.10
N ILE A 54 -0.44 -16.24 -8.44
CA ILE A 54 -1.71 -15.70 -8.91
C ILE A 54 -1.50 -14.25 -9.35
N ASN A 55 -1.99 -13.90 -10.54
CA ASN A 55 -1.99 -12.51 -11.00
C ASN A 55 -2.80 -11.64 -10.04
N PHE A 56 -2.19 -10.56 -9.59
CA PHE A 56 -2.74 -9.66 -8.59
C PHE A 56 -2.41 -8.22 -8.97
N THR A 57 -3.40 -7.33 -8.85
CA THR A 57 -3.29 -5.93 -9.24
C THR A 57 -3.37 -5.03 -8.02
N ILE A 58 -2.32 -4.25 -7.78
CA ILE A 58 -2.29 -3.21 -6.76
C ILE A 58 -2.71 -1.89 -7.42
N VAL A 59 -3.61 -1.16 -6.79
CA VAL A 59 -4.18 0.07 -7.32
C VAL A 59 -4.02 1.19 -6.29
N THR A 60 -3.56 2.34 -6.76
CA THR A 60 -3.51 3.57 -5.96
C THR A 60 -3.90 4.78 -6.79
N ALA A 61 -4.25 5.88 -6.11
CA ALA A 61 -4.51 7.14 -6.77
C ALA A 61 -4.10 8.33 -5.90
N ALA A 62 -3.70 9.43 -6.53
CA ALA A 62 -3.41 10.68 -5.84
C ALA A 62 -3.70 11.91 -6.69
N SER A 63 -4.00 13.02 -6.01
CA SER A 63 -3.99 14.38 -6.58
C SER A 63 -2.73 15.12 -6.14
N ALA A 64 -2.45 16.28 -6.75
CA ALA A 64 -1.26 17.11 -6.48
C ALA A 64 -0.87 17.27 -5.00
N ASN A 65 -1.85 17.51 -4.13
CA ASN A 65 -1.62 17.72 -2.70
C ASN A 65 -1.17 16.46 -1.93
N HIS A 66 -1.26 15.28 -2.54
CA HIS A 66 -0.77 14.00 -2.01
C HIS A 66 0.34 13.41 -2.90
N PHE A 67 0.89 14.18 -3.85
CA PHE A 67 1.94 13.71 -4.75
C PHE A 67 3.15 13.14 -3.99
N CYS A 68 3.59 13.83 -2.93
CA CYS A 68 4.72 13.39 -2.11
C CYS A 68 4.45 12.04 -1.41
N ALA A 69 3.20 11.79 -1.01
CA ALA A 69 2.80 10.49 -0.46
C ALA A 69 2.85 9.42 -1.55
N LEU A 70 2.29 9.70 -2.73
CA LEU A 70 2.36 8.80 -3.88
C LEU A 70 3.80 8.44 -4.26
N GLU A 71 4.68 9.42 -4.37
CA GLU A 71 6.09 9.18 -4.69
C GLU A 71 6.75 8.26 -3.64
N SER A 72 6.55 8.54 -2.36
CA SER A 72 7.04 7.71 -1.26
C SER A 72 6.48 6.28 -1.32
N PHE A 73 5.18 6.14 -1.60
CA PHE A 73 4.52 4.85 -1.80
C PHE A 73 5.15 4.07 -2.95
N LEU A 74 5.38 4.70 -4.10
CA LEU A 74 5.98 4.05 -5.27
C LEU A 74 7.41 3.57 -4.99
N TYR A 75 8.21 4.37 -4.28
CA TYR A 75 9.55 3.95 -3.84
C TYR A 75 9.50 2.77 -2.87
N SER A 76 8.63 2.84 -1.87
CA SER A 76 8.45 1.74 -0.92
C SER A 76 7.94 0.47 -1.61
N MET A 77 7.01 0.59 -2.55
CA MET A 77 6.49 -0.54 -3.29
C MET A 77 7.57 -1.17 -4.17
N ALA A 78 8.42 -0.39 -4.84
CA ALA A 78 9.56 -0.93 -5.57
C ALA A 78 10.48 -1.74 -4.64
N ASP A 79 10.85 -1.20 -3.47
CA ASP A 79 11.68 -1.91 -2.48
C ASP A 79 11.00 -3.21 -1.98
N VAL A 80 9.68 -3.21 -1.81
CA VAL A 80 8.90 -4.40 -1.40
C VAL A 80 8.87 -5.45 -2.51
N LEU A 81 8.58 -5.04 -3.74
CA LEU A 81 8.46 -5.92 -4.89
C LEU A 81 9.81 -6.53 -5.31
N ASP A 82 10.92 -5.84 -5.05
CA ASP A 82 12.28 -6.38 -5.22
C ASP A 82 12.59 -7.55 -4.27
N GLY A 83 11.84 -7.67 -3.16
CA GLY A 83 11.97 -8.77 -2.22
C GLY A 83 11.31 -10.08 -2.68
N LEU A 84 10.62 -10.07 -3.82
CA LEU A 84 10.00 -11.26 -4.41
C LEU A 84 11.07 -12.24 -4.94
N GLU A 85 10.81 -13.52 -4.76
CA GLU A 85 11.60 -14.59 -5.32
C GLU A 85 11.32 -14.77 -6.82
N ARG A 86 12.26 -15.40 -7.55
CA ARG A 86 12.13 -15.60 -9.00
C ARG A 86 10.94 -16.48 -9.40
N THR A 87 10.43 -17.29 -8.47
CA THR A 87 9.28 -18.17 -8.66
C THR A 87 7.96 -17.49 -8.36
N GLU A 88 7.98 -16.28 -7.77
CA GLU A 88 6.81 -15.49 -7.45
C GLU A 88 6.44 -14.59 -8.64
N ILE A 89 5.14 -14.42 -8.90
CA ILE A 89 4.62 -13.48 -9.89
C ILE A 89 4.58 -12.08 -9.27
N ARG A 90 5.28 -11.14 -9.90
CA ARG A 90 5.23 -9.74 -9.50
C ARG A 90 3.82 -9.16 -9.75
N PRO A 91 3.15 -8.59 -8.73
CA PRO A 91 1.90 -7.86 -8.90
C PRO A 91 2.04 -6.69 -9.88
N SER A 92 0.98 -6.39 -10.63
CA SER A 92 0.92 -5.18 -11.45
C SER A 92 0.52 -3.99 -10.59
N LEU A 93 1.21 -2.86 -10.73
CA LEU A 93 0.93 -1.62 -10.02
C LEU A 93 0.29 -0.59 -10.95
N VAL A 94 -0.97 -0.26 -10.67
CA VAL A 94 -1.79 0.68 -11.44
C VAL A 94 -1.95 1.97 -10.64
N VAL A 95 -1.59 3.10 -11.25
CA VAL A 95 -1.62 4.42 -10.62
C VAL A 95 -2.57 5.34 -11.37
N TYR A 96 -3.48 5.97 -10.63
CA TYR A 96 -4.39 7.00 -11.16
C TYR A 96 -4.00 8.40 -10.67
N ASN A 97 -3.83 9.33 -11.61
CA ASN A 97 -3.71 10.75 -11.34
C ASN A 97 -5.11 11.38 -11.26
N LEU A 98 -5.50 11.80 -10.05
CA LEU A 98 -6.77 12.48 -9.79
C LEU A 98 -6.76 13.97 -10.20
N GLY A 99 -5.60 14.49 -10.60
CA GLY A 99 -5.44 15.81 -11.20
C GLY A 99 -4.85 16.87 -10.26
N GLY A 100 -4.68 18.06 -10.85
CA GLY A 100 -4.12 19.23 -10.19
C GLY A 100 -2.59 19.25 -10.09
N MET A 101 -1.90 18.30 -10.75
CA MET A 101 -0.44 18.21 -10.76
C MET A 101 0.19 19.49 -11.31
N THR A 102 1.34 19.89 -10.75
CA THR A 102 2.20 20.91 -11.34
C THR A 102 3.02 20.31 -12.49
N LEU A 103 3.59 21.15 -13.37
CA LEU A 103 4.49 20.67 -14.43
C LEU A 103 5.64 19.81 -13.87
N GLU A 104 6.24 20.24 -12.76
CA GLU A 104 7.30 19.48 -12.08
C GLU A 104 6.81 18.10 -11.58
N GLN A 105 5.59 18.03 -11.04
CA GLN A 105 4.99 16.76 -10.61
C GLN A 105 4.67 15.86 -11.79
N GLU A 106 4.22 16.42 -12.92
CA GLU A 106 3.97 15.67 -14.16
C GLU A 106 5.27 15.10 -14.74
N GLU A 107 6.33 15.92 -14.84
CA GLU A 107 7.67 15.48 -15.25
C GLU A 107 8.19 14.37 -14.33
N ARG A 108 7.93 14.48 -13.03
CA ARG A 108 8.33 13.46 -12.06
C ARG A 108 7.52 12.17 -12.20
N LEU A 109 6.21 12.23 -12.46
CA LEU A 109 5.39 11.05 -12.77
C LEU A 109 5.88 10.35 -14.03
N GLU A 110 6.21 11.11 -15.08
CA GLU A 110 6.80 10.55 -16.30
C GLU A 110 8.13 9.84 -16.02
N TYR A 111 8.98 10.44 -15.18
CA TYR A 111 10.22 9.80 -14.74
C TYR A 111 9.94 8.48 -14.02
N LEU A 112 9.02 8.46 -13.06
CA LEU A 112 8.66 7.26 -12.31
C LEU A 112 8.12 6.16 -13.23
N GLN A 113 7.29 6.52 -14.20
CA GLN A 113 6.77 5.60 -15.21
C GLN A 113 7.89 5.04 -16.10
N LYS A 114 8.76 5.90 -16.66
CA LYS A 114 9.89 5.49 -17.51
C LYS A 114 10.86 4.55 -16.79
N ASN A 115 10.98 4.68 -15.47
CA ASN A 115 11.84 3.84 -14.63
C ASN A 115 11.10 2.67 -13.96
N GLN A 116 9.92 2.29 -14.45
CA GLN A 116 9.18 1.09 -14.02
C GLN A 116 8.79 1.07 -12.54
N TYR A 117 8.62 2.24 -11.91
CA TYR A 117 8.04 2.34 -10.57
C TYR A 117 6.53 2.06 -10.56
N MET A 118 5.89 2.04 -11.72
CA MET A 118 4.50 1.66 -11.93
C MET A 118 4.37 0.95 -13.27
N ASP A 119 3.38 0.08 -13.40
CA ASP A 119 3.12 -0.70 -14.62
C ASP A 119 2.08 -0.02 -15.51
N GLU A 120 1.07 0.60 -14.90
CA GLU A 120 0.06 1.39 -15.59
C GLU A 120 -0.13 2.75 -14.94
N TYR A 121 -0.30 3.77 -15.78
CA TYR A 121 -0.58 5.14 -15.36
C TYR A 121 -1.80 5.67 -16.12
N HIS A 122 -2.77 6.20 -15.38
CA HIS A 122 -4.02 6.72 -15.93
C HIS A 122 -4.32 8.11 -15.39
N VAL A 123 -4.79 9.01 -16.25
CA VAL A 123 -5.41 10.27 -15.81
C VAL A 123 -6.89 9.98 -15.58
N PHE A 124 -7.41 10.32 -14.40
CA PHE A 124 -8.80 10.04 -14.06
C PHE A 124 -9.75 10.93 -14.87
N ASP A 125 -10.63 10.29 -15.65
CA ASP A 125 -11.59 10.98 -16.51
C ASP A 125 -12.90 11.26 -15.75
N TYR A 126 -12.96 12.43 -15.10
CA TYR A 126 -14.14 12.87 -14.34
C TYR A 126 -15.41 12.97 -15.20
N ALA A 127 -15.31 13.14 -16.53
CA ALA A 127 -16.48 13.30 -17.39
C ALA A 127 -17.32 12.01 -17.51
N LYS A 128 -16.74 10.85 -17.17
CA LYS A 128 -17.45 9.56 -17.14
C LYS A 128 -18.29 9.36 -15.89
N TYR A 129 -18.16 10.24 -14.90
CA TYR A 129 -18.68 10.03 -13.55
C TYR A 129 -19.58 11.19 -13.11
N PRO A 130 -20.39 11.00 -12.05
CA PRO A 130 -21.23 12.07 -11.54
C PRO A 130 -20.42 13.31 -11.15
N ASP A 131 -20.92 14.50 -11.52
CA ASP A 131 -20.24 15.79 -11.30
C ASP A 131 -19.79 16.02 -9.84
N PHE A 132 -20.53 15.45 -8.88
CA PHE A 132 -20.22 15.59 -7.45
C PHE A 132 -18.96 14.81 -7.01
N TRP A 133 -18.36 13.99 -7.88
CA TRP A 133 -17.07 13.33 -7.66
C TRP A 133 -15.88 14.29 -7.81
N ASN A 134 -16.13 15.54 -8.20
CA ASN A 134 -15.10 16.56 -8.28
C ASN A 134 -14.35 16.71 -6.95
N ILE A 135 -13.06 16.34 -6.95
CA ILE A 135 -12.20 16.35 -5.75
C ILE A 135 -12.01 17.73 -5.12
N LYS A 136 -12.31 18.81 -5.84
CA LYS A 136 -12.27 20.19 -5.32
C LYS A 136 -13.48 20.51 -4.44
N VAL A 137 -14.56 19.72 -4.52
CA VAL A 137 -15.80 19.89 -3.76
C VAL A 137 -15.99 18.67 -2.86
N ALA A 138 -15.94 18.86 -1.54
CA ALA A 138 -16.09 17.77 -0.56
C ALA A 138 -15.19 16.54 -0.84
N ARG A 139 -14.04 16.74 -1.52
CA ARG A 139 -13.12 15.66 -1.95
C ARG A 139 -13.78 14.60 -2.84
N GLY A 140 -14.85 14.98 -3.55
CA GLY A 140 -15.64 14.09 -4.38
C GLY A 140 -16.43 13.04 -3.59
N GLU A 141 -16.60 13.24 -2.28
CA GLU A 141 -17.06 12.21 -1.34
C GLU A 141 -16.28 10.89 -1.44
N TYR A 142 -15.07 10.92 -2.00
CA TYR A 142 -14.24 9.75 -2.30
C TYR A 142 -14.89 8.72 -3.25
N GLY A 143 -16.00 9.06 -3.93
CA GLY A 143 -16.71 8.13 -4.83
C GLY A 143 -15.84 7.62 -5.99
N TRP A 144 -14.89 8.44 -6.45
CA TRP A 144 -13.89 8.09 -7.47
C TRP A 144 -13.12 6.82 -7.15
N LYS A 145 -12.93 6.48 -5.86
CA LYS A 145 -12.24 5.25 -5.45
C LYS A 145 -12.97 4.00 -5.91
N ALA A 146 -14.28 3.93 -5.64
CA ALA A 146 -15.11 2.81 -6.07
C ALA A 146 -15.17 2.72 -7.60
N GLY A 147 -15.17 3.87 -8.29
CA GLY A 147 -15.07 3.94 -9.75
C GLY A 147 -13.79 3.32 -10.29
N ILE A 148 -12.63 3.75 -9.78
CA ILE A 148 -11.32 3.23 -10.18
C ILE A 148 -11.21 1.72 -9.92
N ILE A 149 -11.59 1.27 -8.72
CA ILE A 149 -11.54 -0.16 -8.38
C ILE A 149 -12.44 -0.96 -9.31
N LYS A 150 -13.61 -0.44 -9.67
CA LYS A 150 -14.53 -1.09 -10.61
C LYS A 150 -13.97 -1.13 -12.04
N GLU A 151 -13.36 -0.06 -12.53
CA GLU A 151 -12.68 -0.04 -13.84
C GLU A 151 -11.55 -1.09 -13.91
N VAL A 152 -10.71 -1.13 -12.87
CA VAL A 152 -9.63 -2.13 -12.78
C VAL A 152 -10.23 -3.54 -12.70
N ALA A 153 -11.30 -3.74 -11.94
CA ALA A 153 -11.97 -5.04 -11.87
C ALA A 153 -12.58 -5.48 -13.20
N ASP A 154 -13.09 -4.54 -14.00
CA ASP A 154 -13.66 -4.83 -15.32
C ASP A 154 -12.58 -5.27 -16.31
N LYS A 155 -11.40 -4.64 -16.23
CA LYS A 155 -10.28 -4.90 -17.13
C LYS A 155 -9.47 -6.13 -16.73
N HIS A 156 -9.09 -6.25 -15.45
CA HIS A 156 -8.12 -7.24 -14.98
C HIS A 156 -8.77 -8.48 -14.35
N ARG A 157 -9.96 -8.35 -13.76
CA ARG A 157 -10.58 -9.38 -12.91
C ARG A 157 -9.61 -9.87 -11.82
N GLY A 158 -9.89 -11.03 -11.22
CA GLY A 158 -9.01 -11.67 -10.25
C GLY A 158 -8.77 -10.82 -9.01
N LEU A 159 -7.56 -10.89 -8.45
CA LEU A 159 -7.24 -10.26 -7.19
C LEU A 159 -6.87 -8.78 -7.37
N ILE A 160 -7.49 -7.91 -6.58
CA ILE A 160 -7.31 -6.46 -6.62
C ILE A 160 -7.07 -5.97 -5.20
N LEU A 161 -6.03 -5.18 -4.98
CA LEU A 161 -5.76 -4.48 -3.73
C LEU A 161 -5.71 -2.99 -3.98
N TRP A 162 -6.63 -2.27 -3.37
CA TRP A 162 -6.57 -0.83 -3.24
C TRP A 162 -5.71 -0.43 -2.03
N LEU A 163 -4.81 0.52 -2.25
CA LEU A 163 -4.09 1.24 -1.21
C LEU A 163 -4.14 2.75 -1.50
N ASP A 164 -4.57 3.55 -0.53
CA ASP A 164 -4.38 5.00 -0.61
C ASP A 164 -2.87 5.31 -0.73
N SER A 165 -2.52 6.42 -1.38
CA SER A 165 -1.13 6.79 -1.65
C SER A 165 -0.29 7.04 -0.38
N GLY A 166 -0.91 7.12 0.80
CA GLY A 166 -0.24 7.24 2.09
C GLY A 166 -0.03 5.90 2.80
N ASN A 167 -0.34 4.77 2.18
CA ASN A 167 -0.14 3.45 2.78
C ASN A 167 1.31 2.95 2.63
N MET A 168 1.69 2.00 3.47
CA MET A 168 2.91 1.22 3.31
C MET A 168 2.59 -0.25 3.54
N LEU A 169 3.30 -1.13 2.82
CA LEU A 169 3.01 -2.56 2.78
C LEU A 169 4.23 -3.38 3.15
N ALA A 170 4.05 -4.44 3.93
CA ALA A 170 5.06 -5.45 4.14
C ALA A 170 4.99 -6.55 3.05
N LEU A 171 6.14 -7.10 2.67
CA LEU A 171 6.23 -8.19 1.70
C LEU A 171 5.45 -9.44 2.16
N ASP A 172 5.49 -9.78 3.44
CA ASP A 172 4.77 -10.95 3.98
C ASP A 172 3.25 -10.83 3.80
N PHE A 173 2.71 -9.60 3.80
CA PHE A 173 1.30 -9.37 3.52
C PHE A 173 0.95 -9.69 2.07
N LEU A 174 1.81 -9.31 1.11
CA LEU A 174 1.61 -9.65 -0.31
C LEU A 174 1.57 -11.16 -0.53
N ARG A 175 2.39 -11.93 0.19
CA ARG A 175 2.39 -13.40 0.16
C ARG A 175 1.15 -14.01 0.78
N TYR A 176 0.63 -13.38 1.83
CA TYR A 176 -0.54 -13.83 2.57
C TYR A 176 -1.85 -13.60 1.83
N LEU A 177 -1.99 -12.43 1.21
CA LEU A 177 -3.28 -11.92 0.71
C LEU A 177 -3.97 -12.85 -0.31
N PRO A 178 -3.28 -13.46 -1.29
CA PRO A 178 -3.93 -14.35 -2.26
C PRO A 178 -4.65 -15.53 -1.61
N GLY A 179 -4.02 -16.22 -0.66
CA GLY A 179 -4.64 -17.33 0.06
C GLY A 179 -5.83 -16.89 0.92
N TYR A 180 -5.77 -15.68 1.50
CA TYR A 180 -6.90 -15.13 2.24
C TYR A 180 -8.09 -14.83 1.32
N LEU A 181 -7.84 -14.20 0.16
CA LEU A 181 -8.89 -13.86 -0.80
C LEU A 181 -9.45 -15.10 -1.50
N ASP A 182 -8.66 -16.14 -1.74
CA ASP A 182 -9.15 -17.43 -2.23
C ASP A 182 -10.15 -18.08 -1.25
N LYS A 183 -9.93 -17.91 0.06
CA LYS A 183 -10.88 -18.42 1.06
C LYS A 183 -12.10 -17.52 1.26
N TYR A 184 -11.90 -16.21 1.40
CA TYR A 184 -12.96 -15.30 1.89
C TYR A 184 -13.46 -14.30 0.83
N GLY A 185 -12.69 -14.05 -0.23
CA GLY A 185 -13.05 -13.17 -1.35
C GLY A 185 -12.93 -11.67 -1.08
N PHE A 186 -12.87 -11.25 0.19
CA PHE A 186 -12.80 -9.85 0.59
C PHE A 186 -11.91 -9.67 1.81
N TRP A 187 -11.16 -8.58 1.84
CA TRP A 187 -10.36 -8.17 2.99
C TRP A 187 -10.38 -6.64 3.15
N SER A 188 -10.55 -6.16 4.38
CA SER A 188 -10.34 -4.76 4.74
C SER A 188 -10.07 -4.69 6.24
N PRO A 189 -8.95 -4.14 6.73
CA PRO A 189 -8.71 -4.12 8.17
C PRO A 189 -9.74 -3.21 8.87
N GLN A 190 -9.85 -3.35 10.18
CA GLN A 190 -10.71 -2.48 10.99
C GLN A 190 -10.20 -1.04 10.99
N SER A 191 -11.10 -0.07 10.86
CA SER A 191 -10.80 1.35 11.15
C SER A 191 -11.22 1.75 12.56
N SER A 192 -10.80 2.95 13.00
CA SER A 192 -11.24 3.50 14.29
C SER A 192 -12.76 3.71 14.35
N GLY A 193 -13.29 3.75 15.58
CA GLY A 193 -14.71 3.87 15.88
C GLY A 193 -15.53 2.63 15.53
N ASN A 194 -16.85 2.75 15.63
CA ASN A 194 -17.81 1.70 15.31
C ASN A 194 -18.77 2.12 14.19
N PHE A 195 -19.60 1.18 13.74
CA PHE A 195 -20.53 1.38 12.64
C PHE A 195 -21.45 2.59 12.86
N ILE A 196 -22.09 2.69 14.03
CA ILE A 196 -23.05 3.77 14.35
C ILE A 196 -22.38 5.14 14.33
N GLN A 197 -21.14 5.24 14.78
CA GLN A 197 -20.41 6.51 14.84
C GLN A 197 -20.13 7.09 13.44
N TYR A 198 -19.89 6.22 12.46
CA TYR A 198 -19.36 6.63 11.15
C TYR A 198 -20.23 6.23 9.96
N THR A 199 -21.44 5.72 10.21
CA THR A 199 -22.46 5.46 9.20
C THR A 199 -23.72 6.25 9.50
N HIS A 200 -24.06 7.19 8.61
CA HIS A 200 -25.28 7.95 8.72
C HIS A 200 -26.50 7.04 8.45
N PRO A 201 -27.60 7.14 9.22
CA PRO A 201 -28.78 6.28 9.07
C PRO A 201 -29.44 6.37 7.68
N GLY A 202 -29.23 7.47 6.96
CA GLY A 202 -29.67 7.62 5.57
C GLY A 202 -29.07 6.59 4.61
N LEU A 203 -27.88 6.04 4.89
CA LEU A 203 -27.24 5.04 4.04
C LEU A 203 -27.99 3.67 4.13
N PRO A 204 -28.15 3.04 5.31
CA PRO A 204 -28.99 1.84 5.41
C PRO A 204 -30.44 2.09 4.92
N ALA A 205 -31.02 3.24 5.25
CA ALA A 205 -32.38 3.59 4.83
C ALA A 205 -32.55 3.67 3.31
N PHE A 206 -31.51 4.09 2.57
CA PHE A 206 -31.50 4.07 1.10
C PHE A 206 -31.73 2.66 0.54
N PHE A 207 -31.26 1.63 1.25
CA PHE A 207 -31.45 0.23 0.90
C PHE A 207 -32.67 -0.43 1.55
N GLY A 208 -33.53 0.34 2.23
CA GLY A 208 -34.67 -0.19 2.97
C GLY A 208 -34.29 -0.94 4.26
N ASP A 209 -33.13 -0.61 4.83
CA ASP A 209 -32.55 -1.24 6.02
C ASP A 209 -32.46 -0.24 7.19
N SER A 210 -32.12 -0.71 8.39
CA SER A 210 -31.97 0.10 9.59
C SER A 210 -30.53 0.10 10.10
N LEU A 211 -30.11 1.23 10.67
CA LEU A 211 -28.84 1.36 11.38
C LEU A 211 -28.77 0.38 12.58
N ASP A 212 -29.91 0.12 13.22
CA ASP A 212 -30.00 -0.72 14.43
C ASP A 212 -29.58 -2.17 14.21
N ASN A 213 -29.57 -2.64 12.95
CA ASN A 213 -29.16 -3.98 12.59
C ASN A 213 -27.63 -4.19 12.69
N TYR A 214 -26.87 -3.13 12.92
CA TYR A 214 -25.40 -3.11 12.86
C TYR A 214 -24.76 -2.46 14.08
N VAL A 215 -25.47 -2.41 15.22
CA VAL A 215 -25.04 -1.71 16.44
C VAL A 215 -23.68 -2.20 16.95
N ASP A 216 -23.45 -3.52 16.88
CA ASP A 216 -22.24 -4.17 17.39
C ASP A 216 -21.13 -4.33 16.33
N GLU A 217 -21.32 -3.74 15.14
CA GLU A 217 -20.39 -3.93 14.03
C GLU A 217 -19.22 -2.94 14.03
N THR A 218 -18.07 -3.45 13.59
CA THR A 218 -16.86 -2.67 13.34
C THR A 218 -16.89 -2.01 11.96
N ASN A 219 -16.11 -0.93 11.81
CA ASN A 219 -15.88 -0.33 10.50
C ASN A 219 -14.82 -1.08 9.72
N CYS A 220 -15.04 -1.27 8.42
CA CYS A 220 -13.99 -1.58 7.47
C CYS A 220 -13.14 -0.33 7.22
N ASN A 221 -11.91 -0.49 6.76
CA ASN A 221 -11.00 0.61 6.45
C ASN A 221 -10.98 0.88 4.95
N GLY A 222 -11.44 2.07 4.54
CA GLY A 222 -11.52 2.46 3.13
C GLY A 222 -10.17 2.79 2.50
N ALA A 223 -9.08 2.90 3.27
CA ALA A 223 -7.73 3.19 2.77
C ALA A 223 -6.96 1.95 2.31
N ALA A 224 -7.36 0.76 2.76
CA ALA A 224 -6.73 -0.50 2.37
C ALA A 224 -7.82 -1.57 2.22
N VAL A 225 -8.07 -2.00 0.98
CA VAL A 225 -9.18 -2.92 0.69
C VAL A 225 -8.77 -3.87 -0.43
N ALA A 226 -9.07 -5.16 -0.28
CA ALA A 226 -8.78 -6.14 -1.30
C ALA A 226 -9.98 -7.03 -1.63
N PHE A 227 -10.02 -7.46 -2.88
CA PHE A 227 -11.14 -8.17 -3.49
C PHE A 227 -10.61 -9.29 -4.38
N ASP A 228 -11.35 -10.40 -4.43
CA ASP A 228 -11.28 -11.35 -5.54
C ASP A 228 -12.45 -11.13 -6.49
N ALA A 229 -12.23 -10.30 -7.51
CA ALA A 229 -13.20 -9.95 -8.54
C ALA A 229 -13.48 -11.09 -9.54
N SER A 230 -12.86 -12.26 -9.39
CA SER A 230 -13.28 -13.47 -10.10
C SER A 230 -14.54 -14.09 -9.48
N LYS A 231 -14.82 -13.80 -8.20
CA LYS A 231 -15.98 -14.32 -7.47
C LYS A 231 -17.20 -13.46 -7.72
N ASP A 232 -18.31 -14.12 -8.05
CA ASP A 232 -19.58 -13.46 -8.37
C ASP A 232 -20.12 -12.60 -7.22
N MET A 233 -20.10 -13.11 -5.98
CA MET A 233 -20.51 -12.38 -4.78
C MET A 233 -19.71 -11.09 -4.56
N ILE A 234 -18.45 -11.06 -4.98
CA ILE A 234 -17.57 -9.90 -4.85
C ILE A 234 -17.82 -8.94 -6.01
N TYR A 235 -17.78 -9.42 -7.24
CA TYR A 235 -17.88 -8.56 -8.42
C TYR A 235 -19.31 -8.04 -8.66
N ASN A 236 -20.30 -8.94 -8.74
CA ASN A 236 -21.69 -8.59 -9.00
C ASN A 236 -22.48 -8.21 -7.74
N GLY A 237 -21.96 -8.57 -6.55
CA GLY A 237 -22.46 -8.09 -5.26
C GLY A 237 -21.69 -6.85 -4.80
N LEU A 238 -20.68 -7.06 -3.93
CA LEU A 238 -20.03 -5.99 -3.18
C LEU A 238 -19.51 -4.84 -4.05
N LEU A 239 -18.71 -5.11 -5.08
CA LEU A 239 -18.11 -4.08 -5.94
C LEU A 239 -19.15 -3.32 -6.75
N LYS A 240 -20.11 -4.03 -7.37
CA LYS A 240 -21.17 -3.40 -8.15
C LYS A 240 -22.08 -2.51 -7.30
N ASP A 241 -22.48 -2.99 -6.12
CA ASP A 241 -23.32 -2.22 -5.20
C ASP A 241 -22.56 -1.03 -4.61
N TRP A 242 -21.27 -1.21 -4.30
CA TRP A 242 -20.44 -0.11 -3.79
C TRP A 242 -20.20 0.98 -4.83
N TYR A 243 -19.97 0.59 -6.09
CA TYR A 243 -19.90 1.51 -7.22
C TYR A 243 -21.22 2.25 -7.44
N THR A 244 -22.35 1.53 -7.40
CA THR A 244 -23.69 2.11 -7.59
C THR A 244 -24.02 3.11 -6.48
N CYS A 245 -23.75 2.75 -5.22
CA CYS A 245 -23.92 3.65 -4.09
C CYS A 245 -23.00 4.88 -4.22
N SER A 246 -21.72 4.68 -4.53
CA SER A 246 -20.76 5.77 -4.75
C SER A 246 -21.16 6.72 -5.87
N SER A 247 -21.87 6.20 -6.88
CA SER A 247 -22.39 6.99 -8.01
C SER A 247 -23.73 7.69 -7.70
N THR A 248 -24.33 7.45 -6.54
CA THR A 248 -25.63 8.00 -6.13
C THR A 248 -25.46 8.88 -4.90
N LYS A 249 -25.69 10.20 -5.05
CA LYS A 249 -25.37 11.19 -4.01
C LYS A 249 -26.08 10.90 -2.69
N GLU A 250 -27.35 10.51 -2.76
CA GLU A 250 -28.20 10.19 -1.61
C GLU A 250 -27.72 8.96 -0.84
N CYS A 251 -26.99 8.05 -1.51
CA CYS A 251 -26.41 6.86 -0.90
C CYS A 251 -25.04 7.16 -0.27
N ILE A 252 -24.09 7.68 -1.06
CA ILE A 252 -22.71 7.91 -0.63
C ILE A 252 -22.52 9.07 0.35
N ALA A 253 -23.41 10.06 0.29
CA ALA A 253 -23.41 11.22 1.17
C ALA A 253 -24.86 11.64 1.47
N PRO A 254 -25.60 10.85 2.27
CA PRO A 254 -27.00 11.13 2.57
C PRO A 254 -27.18 12.53 3.15
N LYS A 255 -28.35 13.14 2.93
CA LYS A 255 -28.63 14.50 3.42
C LYS A 255 -28.42 14.59 4.94
N GLY A 256 -27.63 15.58 5.38
CA GLY A 256 -27.26 15.76 6.79
C GLY A 256 -26.01 14.99 7.24
N SER A 257 -25.42 14.19 6.35
CA SER A 257 -24.14 13.52 6.61
C SER A 257 -22.97 14.50 6.51
N SER A 258 -21.92 14.22 7.26
CA SER A 258 -20.64 14.93 7.24
C SER A 258 -19.54 14.00 7.71
N ARG A 259 -18.27 14.41 7.60
CA ARG A 259 -17.15 13.65 8.17
C ARG A 259 -17.23 13.47 9.70
N ALA A 260 -18.12 14.16 10.40
CA ALA A 260 -18.32 13.93 11.84
C ALA A 260 -19.11 12.64 12.14
N ASN A 261 -20.02 12.24 11.25
CA ASN A 261 -20.96 11.13 11.47
C ASN A 261 -21.07 10.17 10.26
N HIS A 262 -20.27 10.38 9.22
CA HIS A 262 -20.30 9.59 7.99
C HIS A 262 -18.94 9.60 7.31
N ARG A 263 -18.39 8.41 7.03
CA ARG A 263 -17.12 8.24 6.30
C ARG A 263 -17.33 7.90 4.82
N GLN A 264 -18.33 8.51 4.19
CA GLN A 264 -18.59 8.45 2.74
C GLN A 264 -18.38 7.04 2.14
N ASP A 265 -17.40 6.87 1.24
CA ASP A 265 -17.03 5.60 0.58
C ASP A 265 -16.77 4.46 1.57
N GLN A 266 -16.07 4.73 2.66
CA GLN A 266 -15.81 3.73 3.70
C GLN A 266 -17.09 3.29 4.42
N ALA A 267 -18.03 4.21 4.65
CA ALA A 267 -19.30 3.88 5.28
C ALA A 267 -20.17 3.02 4.35
N ALA A 268 -20.20 3.36 3.05
CA ALA A 268 -20.85 2.55 2.02
C ALA A 268 -20.24 1.15 1.94
N LEU A 269 -18.91 1.04 1.90
CA LEU A 269 -18.19 -0.24 1.89
C LEU A 269 -18.53 -1.06 3.13
N THR A 270 -18.48 -0.44 4.31
CA THR A 270 -18.74 -1.12 5.58
C THR A 270 -20.17 -1.66 5.62
N TYR A 271 -21.17 -0.83 5.31
CA TYR A 271 -22.57 -1.27 5.28
C TYR A 271 -22.77 -2.46 4.34
N LEU A 272 -22.27 -2.37 3.10
CA LEU A 272 -22.44 -3.44 2.11
C LEU A 272 -21.71 -4.72 2.53
N ALA A 273 -20.50 -4.61 3.08
CA ALA A 273 -19.76 -5.75 3.59
C ALA A 273 -20.51 -6.46 4.72
N LYS A 274 -21.03 -5.70 5.72
CA LYS A 274 -21.78 -6.28 6.84
C LYS A 274 -23.11 -6.87 6.41
N ARG A 275 -23.83 -6.21 5.48
CA ARG A 275 -25.06 -6.74 4.88
C ARG A 275 -24.83 -8.06 4.15
N LEU A 276 -23.67 -8.22 3.50
CA LEU A 276 -23.24 -9.47 2.86
C LEU A 276 -22.60 -10.47 3.83
N ARG A 277 -22.64 -10.22 5.14
CA ARG A 277 -22.09 -11.07 6.21
C ARG A 277 -20.56 -11.21 6.22
N PHE A 278 -19.85 -10.24 5.67
CA PHE A 278 -18.40 -10.10 5.86
C PHE A 278 -18.07 -9.43 7.21
N THR A 279 -18.46 -10.06 8.32
CA THR A 279 -18.30 -9.50 9.66
C THR A 279 -16.85 -9.55 10.12
N GLU A 280 -16.19 -10.68 9.91
CA GLU A 280 -14.82 -10.98 10.34
C GLU A 280 -13.76 -10.31 9.47
N GLN A 281 -14.05 -10.14 8.18
CA GLN A 281 -13.12 -9.57 7.19
C GLN A 281 -12.85 -8.08 7.42
N CYS A 282 -13.58 -7.45 8.35
CA CYS A 282 -13.40 -6.08 8.85
C CYS A 282 -12.95 -6.03 10.32
N ARG A 283 -12.20 -7.04 10.77
CA ARG A 283 -11.58 -7.11 12.10
C ARG A 283 -10.07 -7.00 12.02
N HIS A 284 -9.49 -6.66 13.17
CA HIS A 284 -8.08 -6.37 13.40
C HIS A 284 -7.58 -5.09 12.71
N TYR A 285 -6.72 -4.37 13.41
CA TYR A 285 -6.12 -3.14 12.89
C TYR A 285 -5.10 -3.44 11.78
N PRO A 286 -4.82 -2.49 10.87
CA PRO A 286 -3.91 -2.67 9.74
C PRO A 286 -2.54 -3.25 10.12
N GLU A 287 -1.99 -2.84 11.26
CA GLU A 287 -0.68 -3.24 11.75
C GLU A 287 -0.59 -4.75 12.04
N HIS A 288 -1.73 -5.39 12.36
CA HIS A 288 -1.80 -6.84 12.53
C HIS A 288 -1.40 -7.59 11.26
N TYR A 289 -1.70 -6.99 10.10
CA TYR A 289 -1.42 -7.55 8.78
C TYR A 289 -0.10 -7.06 8.19
N GLY A 290 0.65 -6.18 8.87
CA GLY A 290 1.83 -5.53 8.32
C GLY A 290 1.52 -4.42 7.31
N VAL A 291 0.34 -3.81 7.42
CA VAL A 291 -0.08 -2.66 6.60
C VAL A 291 -0.05 -1.42 7.49
N THR A 292 0.63 -0.36 7.05
CA THR A 292 0.60 0.94 7.72
C THR A 292 -0.25 1.91 6.91
N VAL A 293 -1.10 2.70 7.56
CA VAL A 293 -2.04 3.62 6.91
C VAL A 293 -1.71 5.08 7.20
N HIS A 294 -2.14 5.99 6.32
CA HIS A 294 -2.12 7.46 6.51
C HIS A 294 -0.74 8.10 6.82
N GLN A 295 0.30 7.69 6.09
CA GLN A 295 1.65 8.25 6.17
C GLN A 295 1.83 9.55 5.36
N ASP A 296 0.76 10.33 5.18
CA ASP A 296 0.73 11.54 4.34
C ASP A 296 1.73 12.62 4.78
N LYS A 297 2.13 12.61 6.06
CA LYS A 297 3.11 13.54 6.63
C LYS A 297 4.56 13.04 6.55
N ALA A 298 4.76 11.73 6.35
CA ALA A 298 6.09 11.14 6.28
C ALA A 298 6.84 11.57 5.01
N GLY A 299 6.11 11.90 3.94
CA GLY A 299 6.67 12.43 2.70
C GLY A 299 7.63 13.61 2.91
N LYS A 300 7.36 14.53 3.85
CA LYS A 300 8.27 15.65 4.11
C LYS A 300 9.60 15.24 4.75
N HIS A 301 9.64 14.17 5.53
CA HIS A 301 10.87 13.68 6.18
C HIS A 301 11.62 12.66 5.32
N SER A 302 10.88 11.84 4.57
CA SER A 302 11.43 10.90 3.59
C SER A 302 12.02 11.65 2.38
N VAL A 303 11.35 12.72 1.91
CA VAL A 303 11.82 13.55 0.78
C VAL A 303 12.88 14.56 1.21
N HIS A 304 12.89 15.09 2.45
CA HIS A 304 14.08 15.83 2.95
C HIS A 304 15.30 14.92 3.18
N SER A 305 15.12 13.61 3.36
CA SER A 305 16.21 12.63 3.28
C SER A 305 16.58 12.23 1.84
N LEU A 306 15.87 12.77 0.84
CA LEU A 306 16.10 12.60 -0.61
C LEU A 306 16.40 13.93 -1.33
N HIS A 307 16.35 15.07 -0.62
CA HIS A 307 17.00 16.32 -1.00
C HIS A 307 18.29 16.43 -0.19
N PRO A 308 19.42 16.03 -0.78
CA PRO A 308 20.69 16.16 -0.09
C PRO A 308 20.92 17.62 0.29
N PRO A 309 21.37 17.95 1.52
CA PRO A 309 22.43 18.96 1.63
C PRO A 309 23.57 18.59 0.66
N PRO A 310 24.48 19.51 0.26
CA PRO A 310 25.43 19.34 -0.84
C PRO A 310 26.04 17.92 -0.99
N SER A 311 26.30 17.23 0.12
CA SER A 311 26.42 15.76 0.20
C SER A 311 25.31 15.11 1.05
N SER A 312 24.67 14.03 0.59
CA SER A 312 23.83 13.21 1.48
C SER A 312 23.99 11.71 1.28
N THR A 313 23.95 11.03 2.44
CA THR A 313 23.93 9.58 2.54
C THR A 313 22.53 9.14 2.98
N HIS A 314 21.85 8.35 2.16
CA HIS A 314 20.59 7.74 2.57
C HIS A 314 20.88 6.40 3.27
N PHE A 315 20.70 6.36 4.60
CA PHE A 315 21.04 5.19 5.43
C PHE A 315 19.80 4.32 5.76
N GLY A 316 19.20 3.68 4.74
CA GLY A 316 17.97 2.87 4.88
C GLY A 316 18.19 1.47 5.47
N LEU A 317 17.10 0.79 5.89
CA LEU A 317 17.16 -0.54 6.52
C LEU A 317 17.65 -1.66 5.57
N THR A 318 17.49 -1.49 4.25
CA THR A 318 17.81 -2.48 3.21
C THR A 318 19.13 -2.19 2.48
N GLY A 319 19.68 -0.98 2.60
CA GLY A 319 20.89 -0.55 1.93
C GLY A 319 21.18 0.93 2.11
N CYS A 320 22.31 1.38 1.57
CA CYS A 320 22.70 2.78 1.49
C CYS A 320 22.83 3.24 0.04
N SER A 321 22.43 4.47 -0.23
CA SER A 321 22.79 5.19 -1.46
C SER A 321 23.46 6.51 -1.11
N TYR A 322 24.16 7.08 -2.08
CA TYR A 322 24.83 8.36 -1.92
C TYR A 322 24.55 9.23 -3.14
N THR A 323 24.18 10.48 -2.89
CA THR A 323 23.92 11.47 -3.92
C THR A 323 24.57 12.80 -3.54
N TYR A 324 25.26 13.43 -4.50
CA TYR A 324 25.89 14.74 -4.39
C TYR A 324 25.22 15.73 -5.33
N VAL A 325 25.04 16.97 -4.88
CA VAL A 325 24.49 18.06 -5.70
C VAL A 325 25.51 19.20 -5.73
N ALA A 326 26.03 19.52 -6.91
CA ALA A 326 26.98 20.62 -7.06
C ALA A 326 26.25 21.97 -6.96
N ASP A 327 26.72 22.85 -6.07
CA ASP A 327 26.11 24.15 -5.74
C ASP A 327 25.89 25.06 -6.98
N ASP A 328 26.74 24.93 -8.00
CA ASP A 328 26.80 25.90 -9.08
C ASP A 328 25.96 25.52 -10.32
N ASN A 329 25.55 24.26 -10.47
CA ASN A 329 24.92 23.76 -11.71
C ASN A 329 23.65 22.90 -11.53
N LYS A 330 23.13 22.69 -10.31
CA LYS A 330 21.97 21.79 -10.06
C LYS A 330 22.15 20.38 -10.64
N GLU A 331 23.38 19.98 -10.95
CA GLU A 331 23.70 18.65 -11.44
C GLU A 331 23.73 17.68 -10.25
N VAL A 332 22.97 16.59 -10.41
CA VAL A 332 22.86 15.54 -9.41
C VAL A 332 23.79 14.40 -9.81
N TYR A 333 24.76 14.09 -8.96
CA TYR A 333 25.71 13.01 -9.12
C TYR A 333 25.30 11.85 -8.22
N ASP A 334 24.88 10.74 -8.82
CA ASP A 334 24.44 9.54 -8.11
C ASP A 334 25.44 8.39 -8.27
N VAL A 335 25.77 7.71 -7.17
CA VAL A 335 26.62 6.51 -7.20
C VAL A 335 25.73 5.31 -7.52
N SER A 336 25.59 5.03 -8.82
CA SER A 336 24.75 3.94 -9.33
C SER A 336 25.48 2.61 -9.53
N ALA A 337 26.81 2.61 -9.39
CA ALA A 337 27.66 1.44 -9.56
C ALA A 337 28.43 1.13 -8.28
N TRP A 338 28.17 -0.05 -7.71
CA TRP A 338 28.77 -0.51 -6.46
C TRP A 338 29.68 -1.73 -6.67
N PRO A 339 30.68 -1.96 -5.79
CA PRO A 339 31.58 -3.09 -5.92
C PRO A 339 30.84 -4.43 -5.95
N LYS A 340 31.03 -5.21 -7.04
CA LYS A 340 30.42 -6.54 -7.25
C LYS A 340 28.89 -6.57 -7.20
N GLN A 341 28.25 -5.45 -7.53
CA GLN A 341 26.82 -5.31 -7.62
C GLN A 341 26.20 -6.23 -8.70
N PRO A 342 25.13 -6.99 -8.37
CA PRO A 342 24.33 -7.70 -9.36
C PRO A 342 23.30 -6.75 -9.99
N GLY A 343 23.41 -6.50 -11.30
CA GLY A 343 22.45 -5.66 -12.03
C GLY A 343 22.60 -4.16 -11.76
N LYS A 344 21.60 -3.38 -12.18
CA LYS A 344 21.54 -1.92 -12.00
C LYS A 344 20.58 -1.60 -10.85
N TYR A 345 21.12 -1.33 -9.67
CA TYR A 345 20.39 -1.02 -8.44
C TYR A 345 21.07 0.16 -7.72
N SER A 346 20.35 1.21 -7.38
CA SER A 346 21.00 2.45 -6.91
C SER A 346 21.60 2.36 -5.48
N LYS A 347 21.37 1.26 -4.74
CA LYS A 347 21.84 1.09 -3.35
C LYS A 347 22.84 -0.07 -3.20
N THR A 348 23.65 0.01 -2.16
CA THR A 348 24.51 -1.09 -1.68
C THR A 348 24.00 -1.61 -0.33
N PRO A 349 23.89 -2.93 -0.13
CA PRO A 349 23.24 -3.50 1.05
C PRO A 349 24.06 -3.27 2.32
N THR A 350 23.40 -3.12 3.45
CA THR A 350 24.09 -2.85 4.72
C THR A 350 24.52 -4.12 5.41
N ILE A 351 25.57 -4.71 4.85
CA ILE A 351 26.15 -5.99 5.22
C ILE A 351 27.66 -5.80 5.32
N SER A 352 28.25 -6.35 6.39
CA SER A 352 29.70 -6.39 6.60
C SER A 352 30.12 -7.82 6.90
N LEU A 353 31.26 -8.27 6.35
CA LEU A 353 31.86 -9.56 6.65
C LEU A 353 33.01 -9.36 7.63
N TYR A 354 33.02 -10.08 8.74
CA TYR A 354 34.07 -10.01 9.77
C TYR A 354 34.91 -11.29 9.82
N ASP A 355 36.17 -11.13 10.22
CA ASP A 355 37.04 -12.23 10.66
C ASP A 355 36.81 -12.47 12.16
N THR A 356 36.33 -13.65 12.53
CA THR A 356 36.01 -13.98 13.93
C THR A 356 37.22 -14.43 14.73
N LYS A 357 38.40 -14.61 14.12
CA LYS A 357 39.66 -14.95 14.83
C LYS A 357 40.35 -13.75 15.44
N GLN A 358 40.01 -12.54 15.00
CA GLN A 358 40.67 -11.33 15.47
C GLN A 358 40.14 -10.93 16.85
N SER A 359 41.05 -10.63 17.77
CA SER A 359 40.72 -10.13 19.11
C SER A 359 40.05 -8.74 19.09
N LYS A 360 40.24 -8.01 17.99
CA LYS A 360 39.48 -6.80 17.61
C LYS A 360 38.89 -7.03 16.22
N PRO A 361 37.60 -7.39 16.11
CA PRO A 361 37.00 -7.68 14.81
C PRO A 361 37.02 -6.44 13.92
N SER A 362 37.53 -6.60 12.69
CA SER A 362 37.48 -5.57 11.65
C SER A 362 36.76 -6.13 10.42
N PRO A 363 36.00 -5.30 9.68
CA PRO A 363 35.31 -5.76 8.48
C PRO A 363 36.31 -6.07 7.36
N ILE A 364 36.24 -7.28 6.80
CA ILE A 364 37.00 -7.73 5.64
C ILE A 364 36.36 -7.17 4.36
N LEU A 365 35.02 -7.23 4.28
CA LEU A 365 34.23 -6.82 3.12
C LEU A 365 32.98 -6.09 3.58
N TRP A 366 32.40 -5.30 2.68
CA TRP A 366 31.14 -4.60 2.90
C TRP A 366 30.25 -4.66 1.63
N GLY A 367 28.97 -4.34 1.78
CA GLY A 367 28.06 -4.16 0.64
C GLY A 367 27.79 -5.45 -0.14
N TRP A 368 27.61 -5.29 -1.46
CA TRP A 368 27.36 -6.41 -2.38
C TRP A 368 28.49 -7.43 -2.38
N ARG A 369 29.73 -7.00 -2.16
CA ARG A 369 30.89 -7.89 -2.07
C ARG A 369 30.81 -8.78 -0.82
N ALA A 370 30.44 -8.22 0.33
CA ALA A 370 30.16 -9.01 1.53
C ALA A 370 28.99 -9.98 1.33
N LYS A 371 27.95 -9.58 0.59
CA LYS A 371 26.79 -10.45 0.30
C LYS A 371 27.16 -11.64 -0.60
N VAL A 372 27.85 -11.41 -1.72
CA VAL A 372 28.20 -12.45 -2.70
C VAL A 372 29.29 -13.40 -2.19
N GLU A 373 30.26 -12.85 -1.46
CA GLU A 373 31.38 -13.64 -0.96
C GLU A 373 31.02 -14.28 0.40
N GLY A 374 30.24 -13.60 1.25
CA GLY A 374 29.79 -14.08 2.57
C GLY A 374 29.06 -15.44 2.56
N GLU A 375 28.37 -15.77 1.47
CA GLU A 375 27.69 -17.06 1.28
C GLU A 375 28.65 -18.25 1.08
N LYS A 376 29.96 -17.99 0.86
CA LYS A 376 30.94 -19.00 0.41
C LYS A 376 31.99 -19.38 1.45
N PHE A 377 31.91 -18.88 2.69
CA PHE A 377 33.03 -18.96 3.64
C PHE A 377 32.86 -19.93 4.82
N GLY A 378 34.00 -20.30 5.41
CA GLY A 378 34.15 -21.32 6.46
C GLY A 378 33.95 -20.83 7.90
N LYS A 379 34.31 -21.67 8.88
CA LYS A 379 33.99 -21.53 10.33
C LYS A 379 34.52 -20.27 11.04
N ASP A 380 35.39 -19.49 10.40
CA ASP A 380 36.16 -18.41 11.02
C ASP A 380 35.78 -17.00 10.51
N GLN A 381 34.67 -16.90 9.78
CA GLN A 381 34.15 -15.64 9.26
C GLN A 381 32.65 -15.55 9.53
N ALA A 382 32.17 -14.33 9.77
CA ALA A 382 30.77 -14.10 10.09
C ALA A 382 30.23 -12.88 9.36
N VAL A 383 29.09 -13.07 8.72
CA VAL A 383 28.32 -11.99 8.09
C VAL A 383 27.51 -11.29 9.17
N LEU A 384 27.73 -9.98 9.31
CA LEU A 384 26.92 -9.10 10.13
C LEU A 384 25.96 -8.31 9.23
N GLN A 385 24.68 -8.51 9.48
CA GLN A 385 23.57 -7.84 8.78
C GLN A 385 22.54 -7.38 9.82
N LYS A 386 21.59 -6.51 9.41
CA LYS A 386 20.53 -5.98 10.27
C LYS A 386 21.03 -5.26 11.53
N PHE A 387 22.31 -4.91 11.61
CA PHE A 387 22.90 -4.19 12.74
C PHE A 387 22.24 -2.82 12.98
N LYS A 388 21.59 -2.24 11.95
CA LYS A 388 20.75 -1.03 12.09
C LYS A 388 19.51 -1.22 12.95
N LEU A 389 18.89 -2.41 12.94
CA LEU A 389 17.71 -2.69 13.76
C LEU A 389 18.05 -2.64 15.25
N ARG A 390 19.31 -2.88 15.62
CA ARG A 390 19.78 -2.82 17.00
C ARG A 390 19.94 -1.42 17.57
N LEU A 391 19.71 -0.37 16.76
CA LEU A 391 19.52 0.98 17.28
C LEU A 391 18.18 1.14 18.01
N ASP A 392 17.21 0.26 17.74
CA ASP A 392 15.97 0.15 18.50
C ASP A 392 16.19 -0.75 19.72
N GLU A 393 15.86 -0.22 20.91
CA GLU A 393 16.01 -0.87 22.20
C GLU A 393 15.31 -2.24 22.29
N LYS A 394 14.28 -2.46 21.47
CA LYS A 394 13.54 -3.73 21.40
C LYS A 394 14.36 -4.85 20.75
N TYR A 395 15.24 -4.51 19.79
CA TYR A 395 16.04 -5.47 19.02
C TYR A 395 17.51 -5.52 19.47
N ALA A 396 17.93 -4.62 20.35
CA ALA A 396 19.29 -4.59 20.92
C ALA A 396 19.65 -5.86 21.72
N ARG A 397 18.67 -6.69 22.10
CA ARG A 397 18.86 -7.89 22.93
C ARG A 397 19.13 -9.18 22.14
N GLU A 398 19.07 -9.16 20.82
CA GLU A 398 19.37 -10.36 20.03
C GLU A 398 20.88 -10.67 20.04
N PRO A 399 21.29 -11.93 20.27
CA PRO A 399 22.70 -12.32 20.27
C PRO A 399 23.36 -11.99 18.92
N SER A 400 24.52 -11.34 18.97
CA SER A 400 25.34 -11.10 17.80
C SER A 400 26.25 -12.29 17.50
N THR A 401 26.35 -12.67 16.23
CA THR A 401 27.33 -13.66 15.75
C THR A 401 28.76 -13.12 15.77
N VAL A 402 28.91 -11.79 15.87
CA VAL A 402 30.19 -11.08 15.97
C VAL A 402 30.20 -10.22 17.23
N ASN A 403 31.28 -10.29 18.01
CA ASN A 403 31.47 -9.48 19.22
C ASN A 403 31.84 -8.02 18.88
N VAL A 404 30.91 -7.30 18.24
CA VAL A 404 31.03 -5.90 17.84
C VAL A 404 29.76 -5.19 18.31
N ASP A 405 29.92 -4.03 18.94
CA ASP A 405 28.79 -3.21 19.37
C ASP A 405 28.08 -2.54 18.17
N THR A 406 26.83 -2.13 18.36
CA THR A 406 26.00 -1.57 17.28
C THR A 406 26.62 -0.32 16.63
N ILE A 407 27.24 0.56 17.42
CA ILE A 407 27.82 1.80 16.92
C ILE A 407 29.08 1.51 16.10
N GLN A 408 29.92 0.60 16.58
CA GLN A 408 31.10 0.14 15.89
C GLN A 408 30.74 -0.56 14.58
N ALA A 409 29.71 -1.41 14.56
CA ALA A 409 29.23 -2.06 13.34
C ALA A 409 28.76 -1.06 12.27
N ILE A 410 28.09 0.01 12.70
CA ILE A 410 27.66 1.10 11.81
C ILE A 410 28.87 1.87 11.29
N ALA A 411 29.82 2.23 12.16
CA ALA A 411 31.03 2.96 11.78
C ALA A 411 31.90 2.14 10.82
N ASP A 412 32.05 0.84 11.06
CA ASP A 412 32.79 -0.11 10.23
C ASP A 412 32.22 -0.23 8.82
N TYR A 413 30.91 -0.09 8.67
CA TYR A 413 30.25 -0.05 7.36
C TYR A 413 30.37 1.33 6.70
N LEU A 414 30.17 2.41 7.46
CA LEU A 414 30.12 3.78 6.92
C LEU A 414 31.48 4.28 6.41
N LYS A 415 32.59 3.86 7.03
CA LYS A 415 33.94 4.23 6.59
C LYS A 415 34.24 3.83 5.13
N PRO A 416 34.22 2.54 4.77
CA PRO A 416 34.52 2.13 3.40
C PRO A 416 33.42 2.53 2.41
N PHE A 417 32.18 2.71 2.87
CA PHE A 417 31.11 3.30 2.07
C PHE A 417 31.45 4.74 1.67
N HIS A 418 31.83 5.58 2.64
CA HIS A 418 32.18 6.97 2.43
C HIS A 418 33.43 7.10 1.52
N GLU A 419 34.49 6.33 1.80
CA GLU A 419 35.70 6.29 0.96
C GLU A 419 35.35 5.99 -0.51
N TYR A 420 34.54 4.95 -0.75
CA TYR A 420 34.14 4.58 -2.12
C TYR A 420 33.30 5.66 -2.80
N THR A 421 32.37 6.29 -2.09
CA THR A 421 31.51 7.34 -2.66
C THR A 421 32.33 8.58 -3.02
N THR A 422 33.26 8.97 -2.15
CA THR A 422 34.16 10.10 -2.38
C THR A 422 35.09 9.83 -3.57
N GLU A 423 35.70 8.65 -3.65
CA GLU A 423 36.51 8.27 -4.82
C GLU A 423 35.72 8.21 -6.13
N SER A 424 34.49 7.67 -6.09
CA SER A 424 33.64 7.53 -7.27
C SER A 424 33.25 8.90 -7.83
N ILE A 425 33.00 9.86 -6.94
CA ILE A 425 32.66 11.23 -7.29
C ILE A 425 33.88 11.98 -7.80
N LEU A 426 35.02 11.89 -7.11
CA LEU A 426 36.28 12.50 -7.55
C LEU A 426 36.76 11.96 -8.90
N LYS A 427 36.41 10.72 -9.30
CA LYS A 427 36.67 10.24 -10.66
C LYS A 427 35.75 10.86 -11.71
N GLY A 428 34.55 11.30 -11.32
CA GLY A 428 33.59 11.99 -12.19
C GLY A 428 33.94 13.46 -12.42
N PHE A 429 34.59 14.10 -11.45
CA PHE A 429 35.11 15.47 -11.54
C PHE A 429 36.62 15.42 -11.85
N GLY A 430 37.06 15.70 -13.08
CA GLY A 430 38.49 15.68 -13.44
C GLY A 430 39.40 16.52 -12.52
N ASP A 431 40.73 16.36 -12.64
CA ASP A 431 41.89 16.73 -11.76
C ASP A 431 41.94 18.09 -10.98
N GLY A 432 40.85 18.85 -10.86
CA GLY A 432 40.79 20.17 -10.20
C GLY A 432 39.98 20.27 -8.90
N PHE A 433 39.44 19.18 -8.34
CA PHE A 433 38.61 19.22 -7.12
C PHE A 433 39.34 18.72 -5.86
N SER A 434 39.34 19.53 -4.79
CA SER A 434 39.91 19.16 -3.47
C SER A 434 38.91 18.36 -2.62
N SER A 435 39.42 17.34 -1.92
CA SER A 435 38.68 16.49 -0.97
C SER A 435 38.11 17.24 0.24
N ASP A 436 38.58 18.47 0.50
CA ASP A 436 38.21 19.25 1.70
C ASP A 436 36.77 19.79 1.68
N LYS A 437 36.02 19.51 0.61
CA LYS A 437 34.62 19.93 0.41
C LYS A 437 33.57 18.83 0.63
N PHE A 438 33.97 17.60 1.02
CA PHE A 438 33.10 16.42 1.09
C PHE A 438 32.86 15.88 2.51
#